data_AF-A0AA42PHA6-F1
#
_entry.id   AF-A0AA42PHA6-F1
#
_cell.length_a   1.000
_cell.length_b   1.000
_cell.length_c   1.000
_cell.angle_alpha   90.00
_cell.angle_beta   90.00
_cell.angle_gamma   90.00
#
_symmetry.space_group_name_H-M   'P 1'
#
loop_
_entity.id
_entity.type
_entity.pdbx_description
1 polymer ?
#
loop_
_entity_poly.entity_id
_entity_poly.type
_entity_poly.pdbx_seq_one_letter_code
_entity_poly.pdbx_strand_id
1 'polypeptide(L)'
;MASQELSVGEVSQRSGVAISALHFYERKGLISSLRTSGNQRRYNRDVLRRLAVIRVAQRVGMPLEAVARAFESLPEGRTPTKADWAKLSARWRTELEQRIHMLQLLRDELTGCIGCGCLSLKRCRLANPEDILGERGDGPMRWE
;
A
#
# COMPACT_ATOMS: atom_id res chain seq x y z
N MET A 1 19.17 -26.30 -19.42
CA MET A 1 17.92 -25.61 -18.98
C MET A 1 18.25 -24.85 -17.71
N ALA A 2 18.37 -23.53 -17.79
CA ALA A 2 18.81 -22.71 -16.66
C ALA A 2 17.73 -22.70 -15.57
N SER A 3 18.13 -22.98 -14.32
CA SER A 3 17.30 -22.86 -13.12
C SER A 3 16.40 -21.63 -13.21
N GLN A 4 15.09 -21.84 -13.37
CA GLN A 4 14.08 -20.76 -13.41
C GLN A 4 13.88 -20.11 -12.03
N GLU A 5 14.52 -20.66 -11.01
CA GLU A 5 14.35 -20.32 -9.62
C GLU A 5 15.55 -19.54 -9.07
N LEU A 6 15.26 -18.58 -8.19
CA LEU A 6 16.19 -17.72 -7.49
C LEU A 6 16.18 -18.07 -6.00
N SER A 7 17.34 -18.08 -5.36
CA SER A 7 17.45 -18.11 -3.90
C SER A 7 16.91 -16.82 -3.27
N VAL A 8 16.59 -16.88 -1.98
CA VAL A 8 16.17 -15.70 -1.21
C VAL A 8 17.20 -14.57 -1.24
N GLY A 9 18.49 -14.91 -1.24
CA GLY A 9 19.59 -13.94 -1.33
C GLY A 9 19.64 -13.25 -2.68
N GLU A 10 19.51 -13.99 -3.77
CA GLU A 10 19.46 -13.42 -5.13
C GLU A 10 18.24 -12.51 -5.31
N VAL A 11 17.07 -12.92 -4.80
CA VAL A 11 15.86 -12.08 -4.84
C VAL A 11 16.08 -10.80 -4.03
N SER A 12 16.65 -10.90 -2.84
CA SER A 12 16.92 -9.75 -1.98
C SER A 12 17.87 -8.77 -2.66
N GLN A 13 18.99 -9.25 -3.19
CA GLN A 13 19.98 -8.43 -3.88
C GLN A 13 19.39 -7.73 -5.12
N ARG A 14 18.60 -8.44 -5.93
CA ARG A 14 18.06 -7.89 -7.19
C ARG A 14 16.87 -6.96 -7.00
N SER A 15 16.06 -7.19 -5.96
CA SER A 15 14.89 -6.34 -5.67
C SER A 15 15.20 -5.19 -4.71
N GLY A 16 16.33 -5.26 -4.01
CA GLY A 16 16.65 -4.35 -2.90
C GLY A 16 15.70 -4.51 -1.71
N VAL A 17 14.96 -5.62 -1.62
CA VAL A 17 14.05 -5.93 -0.52
C VAL A 17 14.79 -6.81 0.48
N ALA A 18 14.76 -6.43 1.76
CA ALA A 18 15.37 -7.22 2.81
C ALA A 18 14.74 -8.63 2.90
N ILE A 19 15.53 -9.64 3.27
CA ILE A 19 15.05 -11.02 3.42
C ILE A 19 13.85 -11.13 4.39
N SER A 20 13.88 -10.37 5.49
CA SER A 20 12.77 -10.29 6.44
C SER A 20 11.47 -9.80 5.79
N ALA A 21 11.56 -8.82 4.89
CA ALA A 21 10.44 -8.30 4.12
C ALA A 21 9.94 -9.32 3.07
N LEU A 22 10.83 -10.08 2.44
CA LEU A 22 10.43 -11.20 1.56
C LEU A 22 9.60 -12.23 2.34
N HIS A 23 10.07 -12.65 3.52
CA HIS A 23 9.31 -13.57 4.38
C HIS A 23 7.99 -12.96 4.84
N PHE A 24 7.94 -11.66 5.11
CA PHE A 24 6.71 -10.97 5.46
C PHE A 24 5.70 -10.97 4.31
N TYR A 25 6.13 -10.64 3.09
CA TYR A 25 5.27 -10.69 1.90
C TYR A 25 4.78 -12.10 1.60
N GLU A 26 5.62 -13.11 1.83
CA GLU A 26 5.23 -14.52 1.71
C GLU A 26 4.14 -14.88 2.73
N ARG A 27 4.29 -14.51 4.01
CA ARG A 27 3.25 -14.72 5.04
C ARG A 27 1.95 -13.99 4.74
N LYS A 28 2.02 -12.86 4.03
CA LYS A 28 0.85 -12.09 3.57
C LYS A 28 0.25 -12.60 2.25
N GLY A 29 0.77 -13.69 1.68
CA GLY A 29 0.28 -14.28 0.43
C GLY A 29 0.59 -13.46 -0.82
N LEU A 30 1.45 -12.45 -0.73
CA LEU A 30 1.76 -11.54 -1.85
C LEU A 30 2.76 -12.16 -2.84
N ILE A 31 3.61 -13.04 -2.33
CA ILE A 31 4.59 -13.83 -3.08
C ILE A 31 4.57 -15.27 -2.56
N SER A 32 5.03 -16.21 -3.38
CA SER A 32 5.17 -17.61 -3.01
C SER A 32 6.59 -18.12 -3.26
N SER A 33 7.02 -19.09 -2.47
CA SER A 33 8.27 -19.82 -2.68
C SER A 33 8.01 -21.31 -2.80
N LEU A 34 8.88 -21.99 -3.54
CA LEU A 34 9.06 -23.43 -3.53
C LEU A 34 10.12 -23.79 -2.48
N ARG A 35 10.06 -25.00 -1.94
CA ARG A 35 11.11 -25.51 -1.04
C ARG A 35 11.91 -26.60 -1.71
N THR A 36 13.23 -26.52 -1.57
CA THR A 36 14.13 -27.62 -1.96
C THR A 36 14.06 -28.76 -0.95
N SER A 37 14.65 -29.91 -1.31
CA SER A 37 14.87 -31.03 -0.39
C SER A 37 15.63 -30.64 0.89
N GLY A 38 16.52 -29.65 0.81
CA GLY A 38 17.23 -29.06 1.95
C GLY A 38 16.43 -27.97 2.69
N ASN A 39 15.11 -27.88 2.49
CA ASN A 39 14.21 -26.91 3.10
C ASN A 39 14.58 -25.43 2.81
N GLN A 40 15.30 -25.16 1.72
CA GLN A 40 15.65 -23.80 1.30
C GLN A 40 14.54 -23.22 0.41
N ARG A 41 14.22 -21.94 0.59
CA ARG A 41 13.25 -21.22 -0.24
C ARG A 41 13.83 -20.89 -1.62
N ARG A 42 13.01 -21.12 -2.64
CA ARG A 42 13.29 -20.82 -4.05
C ARG A 42 12.11 -20.05 -4.64
N TYR A 43 12.39 -19.01 -5.41
CA TYR A 43 11.38 -18.15 -5.99
C TYR A 43 11.46 -18.18 -7.50
N ASN A 44 10.33 -18.27 -8.18
CA ASN A 44 10.27 -18.06 -9.61
C ASN A 44 10.67 -16.62 -9.97
N ARG A 45 11.24 -16.43 -11.16
CA ARG A 45 11.71 -15.10 -11.63
C ARG A 45 10.63 -14.02 -11.66
N ASP A 46 9.36 -14.38 -11.79
CA ASP A 46 8.24 -13.44 -11.77
C ASP A 46 8.09 -12.71 -10.43
N VAL A 47 8.64 -13.28 -9.34
CA VAL A 47 8.67 -12.66 -8.01
C VAL A 47 9.24 -11.24 -8.06
N LEU A 48 10.25 -10.99 -8.89
CA LEU A 48 10.89 -9.68 -9.01
C LEU A 48 9.91 -8.62 -9.52
N ARG A 49 9.03 -8.99 -10.45
CA ARG A 49 7.97 -8.10 -10.95
C ARG A 49 6.88 -7.88 -9.90
N ARG A 50 6.48 -8.93 -9.15
CA ARG A 50 5.53 -8.78 -8.04
C ARG A 50 6.09 -7.84 -6.95
N LEU A 51 7.37 -7.99 -6.60
CA LEU A 51 8.06 -7.13 -5.63
C LEU A 51 8.15 -5.68 -6.11
N ALA A 52 8.42 -5.45 -7.39
CA ALA A 52 8.41 -4.10 -7.95
C ALA A 52 7.03 -3.44 -7.80
N VAL A 53 5.95 -4.19 -8.07
CA VAL A 53 4.58 -3.70 -7.88
C VAL A 53 4.29 -3.36 -6.42
N ILE A 54 4.62 -4.27 -5.48
CA ILE A 54 4.43 -4.04 -4.04
C ILE A 54 5.15 -2.74 -3.62
N ARG A 55 6.39 -2.54 -4.06
CA ARG A 55 7.17 -1.33 -3.74
C ARG A 55 6.56 -0.05 -4.30
N VAL A 56 6.07 -0.08 -5.54
CA VAL A 56 5.41 1.10 -6.13
C VAL A 56 4.14 1.41 -5.35
N ALA A 57 3.31 0.41 -5.07
CA ALA A 57 2.07 0.57 -4.31
C ALA A 57 2.32 1.16 -2.91
N GLN A 58 3.31 0.64 -2.18
CA GLN A 58 3.68 1.17 -0.86
C GLN A 58 4.17 2.62 -0.93
N ARG A 59 4.96 2.99 -1.95
CA ARG A 59 5.44 4.38 -2.11
C ARG A 59 4.32 5.38 -2.32
N VAL A 60 3.22 4.97 -2.94
CA VAL A 60 2.04 5.84 -3.14
C VAL A 60 1.01 5.70 -2.02
N GLY A 61 1.36 5.05 -0.91
CA GLY A 61 0.52 4.93 0.28
C GLY A 61 -0.62 3.93 0.17
N MET A 62 -0.59 3.01 -0.80
CA MET A 62 -1.61 1.99 -0.93
C MET A 62 -1.46 0.92 0.14
N PRO A 63 -2.56 0.47 0.78
CA PRO A 63 -2.51 -0.59 1.78
C PRO A 63 -2.14 -1.92 1.11
N LEU A 64 -1.37 -2.75 1.83
CA LEU A 64 -0.92 -4.04 1.30
C LEU A 64 -2.10 -4.98 0.99
N GLU A 65 -3.21 -4.83 1.70
CA GLU A 65 -4.45 -5.56 1.48
C GLU A 65 -5.05 -5.23 0.10
N ALA A 66 -4.94 -3.97 -0.36
CA ALA A 66 -5.36 -3.61 -1.72
C ALA A 66 -4.44 -4.21 -2.77
N VAL A 67 -3.15 -4.37 -2.47
CA VAL A 67 -2.19 -5.07 -3.34
C VAL A 67 -2.49 -6.57 -3.40
N ALA A 68 -2.85 -7.19 -2.28
CA ALA A 68 -3.24 -8.60 -2.23
C ALA A 68 -4.49 -8.88 -3.09
N ARG A 69 -5.56 -8.10 -2.90
CA ARG A 69 -6.79 -8.20 -3.72
C ARG A 69 -6.54 -7.96 -5.21
N ALA A 70 -5.61 -7.06 -5.52
CA ALA A 70 -5.15 -6.85 -6.89
C ALA A 70 -4.49 -8.12 -7.45
N PHE A 71 -3.61 -8.75 -6.67
CA PHE A 71 -2.90 -9.97 -7.07
C PHE A 71 -3.79 -11.20 -7.21
N GLU A 72 -4.89 -11.31 -6.47
CA GLU A 72 -5.89 -12.38 -6.64
C GLU A 72 -6.50 -12.40 -8.05
N SER A 73 -6.63 -11.23 -8.68
CA SER A 73 -7.14 -11.13 -10.06
C SER A 73 -6.10 -11.47 -11.13
N LEU A 74 -4.86 -11.73 -10.73
CA LEU A 74 -3.79 -12.14 -11.63
C LEU A 74 -3.75 -13.66 -11.71
N PRO A 75 -3.68 -14.24 -12.91
CA PRO A 75 -3.54 -15.68 -13.05
C PRO A 75 -2.26 -16.18 -12.36
N GLU A 76 -2.42 -17.25 -11.60
CA GLU A 76 -1.32 -17.94 -10.94
C GLU A 76 -0.33 -18.51 -11.96
N GLY A 77 0.94 -18.60 -11.58
CA GLY A 77 1.96 -19.26 -12.39
C GLY A 77 2.43 -18.50 -13.64
N ARG A 78 1.92 -17.29 -13.91
CA ARG A 78 2.49 -16.42 -14.95
C ARG A 78 2.91 -15.06 -14.44
N THR A 79 3.89 -14.49 -15.14
CA THR A 79 4.32 -13.11 -14.91
C THR A 79 3.19 -12.13 -15.24
N PRO A 80 2.91 -11.13 -14.38
CA PRO A 80 1.96 -10.06 -14.69
C PRO A 80 2.42 -9.25 -15.92
N THR A 81 1.50 -9.01 -16.85
CA THR A 81 1.71 -8.25 -18.09
C THR A 81 1.41 -6.76 -17.89
N LYS A 82 1.74 -5.94 -18.89
CA LYS A 82 1.35 -4.51 -18.93
C LYS A 82 -0.17 -4.33 -18.88
N ALA A 83 -0.94 -5.24 -19.49
CA ALA A 83 -2.40 -5.19 -19.47
C ALA A 83 -2.96 -5.48 -18.07
N ASP A 84 -2.36 -6.44 -17.37
CA ASP A 84 -2.69 -6.71 -15.98
C ASP A 84 -2.41 -5.48 -15.11
N TRP A 85 -1.24 -4.84 -15.31
CA TRP A 85 -0.89 -3.61 -14.61
C TRP A 85 -1.89 -2.49 -14.85
N ALA A 86 -2.31 -2.27 -16.10
CA ALA A 86 -3.30 -1.24 -16.43
C ALA A 86 -4.63 -1.44 -15.67
N LYS A 87 -5.09 -2.71 -15.55
CA LYS A 87 -6.28 -3.05 -14.78
C LYS A 87 -6.10 -2.77 -13.28
N LEU A 88 -4.94 -3.11 -12.73
CA LEU A 88 -4.64 -2.85 -11.32
C LEU A 88 -4.55 -1.35 -11.03
N SER A 89 -3.81 -0.60 -11.85
CA SER A 89 -3.68 0.85 -11.69
C SER A 89 -5.03 1.57 -11.82
N ALA A 90 -5.92 1.08 -12.69
CA ALA A 90 -7.27 1.64 -12.83
C ALA A 90 -8.09 1.48 -11.55
N ARG A 91 -7.96 0.35 -10.83
CA ARG A 91 -8.62 0.13 -9.53
C ARG A 91 -8.07 1.07 -8.45
N TRP A 92 -6.77 1.32 -8.46
CA TRP A 92 -6.13 2.20 -7.48
C TRP A 92 -6.34 3.67 -7.78
N ARG A 93 -6.66 4.03 -9.03
CA ARG A 93 -6.85 5.44 -9.44
C ARG A 93 -7.83 6.16 -8.53
N THR A 94 -8.99 5.59 -8.25
CA THR A 94 -10.00 6.22 -7.39
C THR A 94 -9.48 6.46 -5.97
N GLU A 95 -8.77 5.49 -5.38
CA GLU A 95 -8.20 5.61 -4.03
C GLU A 95 -7.06 6.65 -3.99
N LEU A 96 -6.26 6.72 -5.06
CA LEU A 96 -5.20 7.73 -5.22
C LEU A 96 -5.78 9.13 -5.38
N GLU A 97 -6.81 9.32 -6.21
CA GLU A 97 -7.49 10.60 -6.39
C GLU A 97 -8.11 11.09 -5.07
N GLN A 98 -8.76 10.19 -4.31
CA GLN A 98 -9.28 10.54 -2.98
C GLN A 98 -8.19 10.97 -2.01
N ARG A 99 -7.04 10.27 -1.99
CA ARG A 99 -5.89 10.68 -1.18
C ARG A 99 -5.31 12.01 -1.63
N ILE A 100 -5.15 12.23 -2.94
CA ILE A 100 -4.67 13.50 -3.49
C ILE A 100 -5.58 14.63 -3.06
N HIS A 101 -6.91 14.46 -3.18
CA HIS A 101 -7.88 15.45 -2.77
C HIS A 101 -7.79 15.78 -1.27
N MET A 102 -7.71 14.76 -0.41
CA MET A 102 -7.55 14.96 1.03
C MET A 102 -6.22 15.63 1.38
N LEU A 103 -5.12 15.27 0.72
CA LEU A 103 -3.81 15.90 0.92
C LEU A 103 -3.79 17.35 0.43
N GLN A 104 -4.50 17.66 -0.65
CA GLN A 104 -4.69 19.03 -1.13
C GLN A 104 -5.51 19.85 -0.14
N LEU A 105 -6.65 19.31 0.33
CA LEU A 105 -7.48 19.95 1.35
C LEU A 105 -6.66 20.22 2.61
N LEU A 106 -5.93 19.21 3.09
CA LEU A 106 -5.06 19.34 4.26
C LEU A 106 -3.98 20.41 4.04
N ARG A 107 -3.29 20.41 2.89
CA ARG A 107 -2.28 21.43 2.55
C ARG A 107 -2.88 22.84 2.53
N ASP A 108 -4.06 23.01 1.93
CA ASP A 108 -4.68 24.31 1.72
C ASP A 108 -5.32 24.85 3.02
N GLU A 109 -5.92 23.97 3.83
CA GLU A 109 -6.54 24.30 5.12
C GLU A 109 -5.52 24.32 6.29
N LEU A 110 -4.34 23.71 6.16
CA LEU A 110 -3.31 23.68 7.23
C LEU A 110 -2.96 25.09 7.72
N THR A 111 -2.91 26.04 6.79
CA THR A 111 -2.61 27.45 7.05
C THR A 111 -3.68 28.11 7.92
N GLY A 112 -4.94 27.71 7.78
CA GLY A 112 -6.04 28.17 8.63
C GLY A 112 -6.06 27.51 10.01
N CYS A 113 -5.63 26.24 10.11
CA CYS A 113 -5.61 25.48 11.36
C CYS A 113 -4.42 25.83 12.27
N ILE A 114 -3.23 26.10 11.72
CA ILE A 114 -2.04 26.47 12.51
C ILE A 114 -2.20 27.88 13.13
N GLY A 115 -2.99 28.76 12.50
CA GLY A 115 -3.30 30.09 13.02
C GLY A 115 -4.33 30.13 14.17
N CYS A 116 -5.06 29.06 14.44
CA CYS A 116 -6.06 29.05 15.53
C CYS A 116 -5.50 28.56 16.88
N GLY A 117 -4.46 27.70 16.90
CA GLY A 117 -3.85 27.23 18.15
C GLY A 117 -4.82 26.52 19.11
N CYS A 118 -5.97 26.07 18.61
CA CYS A 118 -7.13 25.74 19.41
C CYS A 118 -7.54 24.29 19.08
N LEU A 119 -7.27 23.35 19.97
CA LEU A 119 -7.98 22.05 20.01
C LEU A 119 -9.46 22.26 20.46
N SER A 120 -10.07 23.33 20.00
CA SER A 120 -11.38 23.86 20.33
C SER A 120 -11.77 24.82 19.20
N LEU A 121 -12.71 24.44 18.35
CA LEU A 121 -13.20 25.30 17.27
C LEU A 121 -14.71 25.22 17.23
N LYS A 122 -15.34 26.39 17.24
CA LYS A 122 -16.71 26.62 16.74
C LYS A 122 -16.85 26.40 15.22
N ARG A 123 -15.94 25.63 14.58
CA ARG A 123 -15.86 25.21 13.15
C ARG A 123 -14.47 24.65 12.80
N CYS A 124 -14.29 23.33 12.87
CA CYS A 124 -13.11 22.66 12.28
C CYS A 124 -13.57 21.78 11.11
N ARG A 125 -13.42 22.22 9.86
CA ARG A 125 -13.87 21.42 8.69
C ARG A 125 -13.08 20.13 8.48
N LEU A 126 -11.85 20.08 8.97
CA LEU A 126 -10.95 18.94 8.78
C LEU A 126 -11.31 17.74 9.67
N ALA A 127 -11.60 17.98 10.95
CA ALA A 127 -11.94 16.94 11.92
C ALA A 127 -13.46 16.83 12.20
N ASN A 128 -14.21 17.88 11.88
CA ASN A 128 -15.66 18.01 12.06
C ASN A 128 -16.30 18.68 10.81
N PRO A 129 -16.33 17.98 9.64
CA PRO A 129 -17.00 18.51 8.46
C PRO A 129 -18.41 19.00 8.81
N GLU A 130 -18.80 20.16 8.27
CA GLU A 130 -20.10 20.81 8.53
C GLU A 130 -20.40 21.17 9.99
N ASP A 131 -19.40 21.09 10.87
CA ASP A 131 -19.52 21.39 12.30
C ASP A 131 -20.53 20.51 13.08
N ILE A 132 -20.76 19.26 12.64
CA ILE A 132 -21.76 18.34 13.21
C ILE A 132 -21.60 18.15 14.73
N LEU A 133 -20.38 18.15 15.27
CA LEU A 133 -20.14 18.04 16.72
C LEU A 133 -20.51 19.29 17.52
N GLY A 134 -20.73 20.45 16.89
CA GLY A 134 -21.16 21.68 17.54
C GLY A 134 -22.54 21.57 18.20
N GLU A 135 -23.39 20.65 17.72
CA GLU A 135 -24.69 20.35 18.35
C GLU A 135 -24.56 19.70 19.74
N ARG A 136 -23.39 19.13 20.06
CA ARG A 136 -23.15 18.36 21.30
C ARG A 136 -22.47 19.18 22.41
N GLY A 137 -22.24 20.48 22.18
CA GLY A 137 -21.63 21.40 23.14
C GLY A 137 -20.19 21.79 22.82
N ASP A 138 -19.61 22.65 23.67
CA ASP A 138 -18.25 23.15 23.51
C ASP A 138 -17.22 22.06 23.86
N GLY A 139 -16.56 21.48 22.84
CA GLY A 139 -15.42 20.59 23.02
C GLY A 139 -15.49 19.30 22.19
N PRO A 140 -14.68 19.15 21.14
CA PRO A 140 -14.68 17.91 20.36
C PRO A 140 -13.86 16.81 21.04
N MET A 141 -14.51 15.72 21.46
CA MET A 141 -13.84 14.45 21.79
C MET A 141 -13.86 13.52 20.56
N ARG A 142 -12.70 13.25 19.98
CA ARG A 142 -12.46 12.10 19.08
C ARG A 142 -11.09 11.49 19.37
N TRP A 143 -11.02 10.64 20.38
CA TRP A 143 -9.86 9.77 20.64
C TRP A 143 -10.40 8.36 20.89
N GLU A 144 -10.93 7.73 19.83
CA GLU A 144 -11.01 6.28 19.68
C GLU A 144 -10.24 5.88 18.40
#